data_AF-T2M8P9-F1
#
_entry.id   AF-T2M8P9-F1
#
_cell.length_a   1.000
_cell.length_b   1.000
_cell.length_c   1.000
_cell.angle_alpha   90.00
_cell.angle_beta   90.00
_cell.angle_gamma   90.00
#
_symmetry.space_group_name_H-M   'P 1'
#
loop_
_entity.id
_entity.type
_entity.pdbx_description
1 polymer ?
#
loop_
_entity_poly.entity_id
_entity_poly.type
_entity_poly.pdbx_seq_one_letter_code
_entity_poly.pdbx_strand_id
1 'polypeptide(L)'
;LLLKINASLNMVSLPDVRLLFQTHSIEEINVIEKKIRGEIEKKKDDLRIMVGERYRDLINAADTIKDMESESSQVFGGIKNIQNLCLSFHTSLMSSCSSKITQSPRDVAFYSLATQMDLLVNTPEKIWNALDNHEYLNATQLYMFSHHIVNKSLNILVNDPKPSNSQDVYASFPVLHHQWAAISHFKTSILKGAEYSLKDKTLPDKKLCESLCSLALLDNCSPRQVFATLLLARK
;
A
#
# COMPACT_ATOMS: atom_id res chain seq x y z
N LEU A 1 17.54 28.12 -25.12
CA LEU A 1 18.77 27.93 -25.93
C LEU A 1 18.88 28.94 -27.09
N LEU A 2 17.83 29.13 -27.91
CA LEU A 2 17.85 30.11 -29.01
C LEU A 2 18.04 31.58 -28.57
N LEU A 3 17.51 31.98 -27.41
CA LEU A 3 17.72 33.33 -26.84
C LEU A 3 19.17 33.60 -26.41
N LYS A 4 19.91 32.59 -25.96
CA LYS A 4 21.34 32.74 -25.60
C LYS A 4 22.25 32.85 -26.83
N ILE A 5 21.84 32.25 -27.95
CA ILE A 5 22.56 32.33 -29.24
C ILE A 5 22.28 33.69 -29.89
N ASN A 6 21.06 34.21 -29.81
CA ASN A 6 20.73 35.55 -30.33
C ASN A 6 21.39 36.68 -29.51
N ALA A 7 21.52 36.50 -28.19
CA ALA A 7 22.22 37.46 -27.34
C ALA A 7 23.73 37.49 -27.59
N SER A 8 24.34 36.37 -27.98
CA SER A 8 25.78 36.30 -28.28
C SER A 8 26.15 36.79 -29.69
N LEU A 9 25.20 36.83 -30.63
CA LEU A 9 25.38 37.46 -31.96
C LEU A 9 25.29 39.00 -31.91
N ASN A 10 24.54 39.57 -30.97
CA ASN A 10 24.29 41.01 -30.87
C ASN A 10 25.39 41.85 -30.18
N MET A 11 26.54 41.26 -29.81
CA MET A 11 27.61 42.00 -29.11
C MET A 11 28.75 42.48 -30.02
N VAL A 12 28.70 42.23 -31.33
CA VAL A 12 29.53 42.98 -32.29
C VAL A 12 28.66 44.05 -32.92
N SER A 13 28.27 45.04 -32.11
CA SER A 13 27.88 46.34 -32.64
C SER A 13 29.14 46.97 -33.24
N LEU A 14 29.47 46.59 -34.48
CA LEU A 14 30.55 47.23 -35.22
C LEU A 14 30.17 48.72 -35.29
N PRO A 15 30.93 49.64 -34.67
CA PRO A 15 30.69 51.06 -34.87
C PRO A 15 30.74 51.33 -36.37
N ASP A 16 29.79 52.12 -36.88
CA ASP A 16 29.74 52.45 -38.30
C ASP A 16 31.12 52.92 -38.76
N VAL A 17 31.70 52.20 -39.72
CA VAL A 17 33.13 52.29 -40.09
C VAL A 17 33.49 53.73 -40.45
N ARG A 18 32.55 54.46 -41.06
CA ARG A 18 32.70 55.88 -41.38
C ARG A 18 32.85 56.77 -40.15
N LEU A 19 32.04 56.56 -39.12
CA LEU A 19 32.10 57.28 -37.84
C LEU A 19 33.40 57.00 -37.10
N LEU A 20 33.92 55.78 -37.20
CA LEU A 20 35.20 55.39 -36.59
C LEU A 20 36.38 56.18 -37.20
N PHE A 21 36.45 56.24 -38.53
CA PHE A 21 37.50 57.00 -39.25
C PHE A 21 37.37 58.52 -39.09
N GLN A 22 36.19 59.04 -38.77
CA GLN A 22 35.95 60.48 -38.62
C GLN A 22 36.27 61.00 -37.21
N THR A 23 36.30 60.12 -36.20
CA THR A 23 36.43 60.50 -34.78
C THR A 23 37.77 60.09 -34.16
N HIS A 24 38.48 59.11 -34.75
CA HIS A 24 39.72 58.56 -34.20
C HIS A 24 40.92 58.83 -35.12
N SER A 25 42.09 59.01 -34.52
CA SER A 25 43.36 59.12 -35.24
C SER A 25 43.81 57.76 -35.80
N ILE A 26 44.74 57.78 -36.77
CA ILE A 26 45.25 56.57 -37.44
C ILE A 26 45.91 55.59 -36.44
N GLU A 27 46.62 56.11 -35.44
CA GLU A 27 47.20 55.28 -34.36
C GLU A 27 46.12 54.54 -33.55
N GLU A 28 45.05 55.23 -33.16
CA GLU A 28 43.96 54.67 -32.36
C GLU A 28 43.20 53.60 -33.14
N ILE A 29 43.02 53.80 -34.45
CA ILE A 29 42.38 52.82 -35.33
C ILE A 29 43.21 51.52 -35.42
N ASN A 30 44.54 51.62 -35.49
CA ASN A 30 45.42 50.43 -35.47
C ASN A 30 45.34 49.66 -34.15
N VAL A 31 45.17 50.36 -33.02
CA VAL A 31 44.99 49.71 -31.71
C VAL A 31 43.62 49.00 -31.65
N ILE A 32 42.57 49.63 -32.18
CA ILE A 32 41.22 49.04 -32.26
C ILE A 32 41.22 47.83 -33.18
N GLU A 33 41.90 47.88 -34.33
CA GLU A 33 42.02 46.76 -35.27
C GLU A 33 42.71 45.55 -34.63
N LYS A 34 43.84 45.76 -33.94
CA LYS A 34 44.52 44.71 -33.17
C LYS A 34 43.64 44.13 -32.06
N LYS A 35 42.88 44.98 -31.36
CA LYS A 35 41.94 44.54 -30.31
C LYS A 35 40.83 43.68 -30.88
N ILE A 36 40.19 44.11 -31.98
CA ILE A 36 39.12 43.35 -32.66
C ILE A 36 39.67 42.01 -33.17
N ARG A 37 40.87 41.96 -33.76
CA ARG A 37 41.50 40.68 -34.15
C ARG A 37 41.70 39.75 -32.96
N GLY A 38 42.15 40.30 -31.82
CA GLY A 38 42.29 39.53 -30.58
C GLY A 38 40.95 38.98 -30.07
N GLU A 39 39.89 39.77 -30.12
CA GLU A 39 38.54 39.35 -29.75
C GLU A 39 37.98 38.28 -30.69
N ILE A 40 38.26 38.37 -32.00
CA ILE A 40 37.87 37.36 -32.99
C ILE A 40 38.53 36.01 -32.70
N GLU A 41 39.85 35.98 -32.48
CA GLU A 41 40.55 34.72 -32.17
C GLU A 41 40.09 34.14 -30.84
N LYS A 42 39.90 34.97 -29.81
CA LYS A 42 39.32 34.52 -28.54
C LYS A 42 37.92 33.91 -28.74
N LYS A 43 37.06 34.56 -29.52
CA LYS A 43 35.69 34.09 -29.76
C LYS A 43 35.67 32.78 -30.55
N LYS A 44 36.61 32.62 -31.49
CA LYS A 44 36.81 31.40 -32.26
C LYS A 44 37.23 30.23 -31.37
N ASP A 45 38.11 30.47 -30.41
CA ASP A 45 38.51 29.46 -29.41
C ASP A 45 37.35 29.14 -28.44
N ASP A 46 36.63 30.15 -27.95
CA ASP A 46 35.42 29.95 -27.13
C ASP A 46 34.37 29.11 -27.87
N LEU A 47 34.18 29.33 -29.18
CA LEU A 47 33.24 28.56 -29.99
C LEU A 47 33.68 27.10 -30.10
N ARG A 48 34.99 26.85 -30.29
CA ARG A 48 35.53 25.48 -30.32
C ARG A 48 35.30 24.75 -29.00
N ILE A 49 35.49 25.44 -27.87
CA ILE A 49 35.25 24.86 -26.55
C ILE A 49 33.76 24.57 -26.35
N MET A 50 32.87 25.54 -26.60
CA MET A 50 31.43 25.35 -26.44
C MET A 50 30.87 24.22 -27.31
N VAL A 51 31.33 24.14 -28.56
CA VAL A 51 30.88 23.09 -29.49
C VAL A 51 31.45 21.73 -29.06
N GLY A 52 32.72 21.69 -28.64
CA GLY A 52 33.37 20.47 -28.14
C GLY A 52 32.72 19.92 -26.87
N GLU A 53 32.37 20.79 -25.92
CA GLU A 53 31.63 20.43 -24.71
C GLU A 53 30.27 19.83 -25.05
N ARG A 54 29.53 20.46 -25.98
CA ARG A 54 28.22 19.95 -26.41
C ARG A 54 28.31 18.60 -27.13
N TYR A 55 29.36 18.35 -27.91
CA TYR A 55 29.61 17.03 -28.50
C TYR A 55 29.96 15.99 -27.44
N ARG A 56 30.80 16.34 -26.46
CA ARG A 56 31.14 15.46 -25.33
C ARG A 56 29.89 15.08 -24.53
N ASP A 57 29.03 16.03 -24.23
CA ASP A 57 27.78 15.78 -23.51
C ASP A 57 26.85 14.87 -24.30
N LEU A 58 26.79 15.02 -25.63
CA LEU A 58 25.99 14.15 -26.49
C LEU A 58 26.52 12.70 -26.49
N ILE A 59 27.84 12.53 -26.50
CA ILE A 59 28.51 11.22 -26.41
C ILE A 59 28.25 10.59 -25.04
N ASN A 60 28.45 11.34 -23.96
CA ASN A 60 28.19 10.86 -22.60
C ASN A 60 26.72 10.44 -22.41
N ALA A 61 25.77 11.19 -22.97
CA ALA A 61 24.36 10.83 -22.95
C ALA A 61 24.10 9.54 -23.74
N ALA A 62 24.74 9.35 -24.88
CA ALA A 62 24.62 8.12 -25.67
C ALA A 62 25.19 6.91 -24.92
N ASP A 63 26.35 7.05 -24.27
CA ASP A 63 26.93 5.99 -23.43
C ASP A 63 26.03 5.66 -22.24
N THR A 64 25.47 6.67 -21.57
CA THR A 64 24.52 6.47 -20.47
C THR A 64 23.28 5.69 -20.92
N ILE A 65 22.74 6.00 -22.11
CA ILE A 65 21.58 5.26 -22.67
C ILE A 65 21.95 3.79 -22.90
N LYS A 66 23.17 3.53 -23.39
CA LYS A 66 23.66 2.16 -23.61
C LYS A 66 23.86 1.40 -22.30
N ASP A 67 24.37 2.07 -21.26
CA ASP A 67 24.49 1.48 -19.93
C ASP A 67 23.10 1.16 -19.35
N MET A 68 22.13 2.08 -19.47
CA MET A 68 20.75 1.86 -19.07
C MET A 68 20.10 0.66 -19.79
N GLU A 69 20.39 0.46 -21.07
CA GLU A 69 19.92 -0.70 -21.85
C GLU A 69 20.49 -2.02 -21.28
N SER A 70 21.80 -2.05 -21.00
CA SER A 70 22.48 -3.20 -20.42
C SER A 70 21.94 -3.54 -19.02
N GLU A 71 21.83 -2.54 -18.15
CA GLU A 71 21.29 -2.70 -16.80
C GLU A 71 19.84 -3.18 -16.83
N SER A 72 19.00 -2.60 -17.70
CA SER A 72 17.61 -3.03 -17.87
C SER A 72 17.51 -4.48 -18.32
N SER A 73 18.40 -4.92 -19.22
CA SER A 73 18.47 -6.31 -19.67
C SER A 73 18.89 -7.26 -18.55
N GLN A 74 19.83 -6.85 -17.69
CA GLN A 74 20.24 -7.62 -16.51
C GLN A 74 19.10 -7.74 -15.49
N VAL A 75 18.38 -6.65 -15.22
CA VAL A 75 17.20 -6.65 -14.32
C VAL A 75 16.13 -7.60 -14.86
N PHE A 76 15.84 -7.54 -16.16
CA PHE A 76 14.88 -8.45 -16.80
C PHE A 76 15.32 -9.91 -16.68
N GLY A 77 16.61 -10.20 -16.90
CA GLY A 77 17.19 -11.52 -16.66
C GLY A 77 17.04 -11.99 -15.21
N GLY A 78 17.29 -11.10 -14.24
CA GLY A 78 17.10 -11.36 -12.82
C GLY A 78 15.66 -11.72 -12.45
N ILE A 79 14.68 -10.96 -12.96
CA ILE A 79 13.25 -11.24 -12.76
C ILE A 79 12.87 -12.59 -13.35
N LYS A 80 13.34 -12.89 -14.57
CA LYS A 80 13.09 -14.18 -15.23
C LYS A 80 13.68 -15.34 -14.42
N ASN A 81 14.86 -15.15 -13.84
CA ASN A 81 15.47 -16.16 -12.95
C ASN A 81 14.65 -16.38 -11.69
N ILE A 82 14.16 -15.31 -11.03
CA ILE A 82 13.28 -15.43 -9.86
C ILE A 82 11.99 -16.17 -10.23
N GLN A 83 11.38 -15.83 -11.37
CA GLN A 83 10.17 -16.50 -11.85
C GLN A 83 10.43 -18.00 -12.07
N ASN A 84 11.54 -18.35 -12.71
CA ASN A 84 11.93 -19.74 -12.93
C ASN A 84 12.19 -20.48 -11.61
N LEU A 85 12.85 -19.84 -10.64
CA LEU A 85 13.08 -20.39 -9.31
C LEU A 85 11.77 -20.64 -8.56
N CYS A 86 10.82 -19.70 -8.62
CA CYS A 86 9.49 -19.89 -8.03
C CYS A 86 8.73 -21.04 -8.69
N LEU A 87 8.79 -21.17 -10.02
CA LEU A 87 8.16 -22.28 -10.74
C LEU A 87 8.81 -23.64 -10.41
N SER A 88 10.14 -23.69 -10.35
CA SER A 88 10.86 -24.91 -9.95
C SER A 88 10.59 -25.26 -8.50
N PHE A 89 10.51 -24.26 -7.62
CA PHE A 89 10.19 -24.45 -6.21
C PHE A 89 8.75 -24.94 -6.04
N HIS A 90 7.78 -24.34 -6.74
CA HIS A 90 6.39 -24.78 -6.71
C HIS A 90 6.26 -26.23 -7.22
N THR A 91 6.94 -26.57 -8.31
CA THR A 91 6.97 -27.94 -8.84
C THR A 91 7.61 -28.92 -7.86
N SER A 92 8.74 -28.53 -7.24
CA SER A 92 9.42 -29.32 -6.23
C SER A 92 8.55 -29.51 -4.98
N LEU A 93 7.88 -28.46 -4.52
CA LEU A 93 6.93 -28.51 -3.41
C LEU A 93 5.76 -29.44 -3.74
N MET A 94 5.12 -29.31 -4.91
CA MET A 94 4.04 -30.21 -5.33
C MET A 94 4.48 -31.67 -5.41
N SER A 95 5.72 -31.94 -5.85
CA SER A 95 6.29 -33.30 -5.85
C SER A 95 6.63 -33.83 -4.45
N SER A 96 7.00 -32.95 -3.52
CA SER A 96 7.43 -33.27 -2.15
C SER A 96 6.26 -33.37 -1.17
N CYS A 97 5.17 -32.63 -1.42
CA CYS A 97 3.92 -32.69 -0.66
C CYS A 97 3.16 -34.02 -0.84
N SER A 98 3.50 -34.82 -1.87
CA SER A 98 2.97 -36.18 -2.02
C SER A 98 3.70 -37.21 -1.15
N SER A 99 4.84 -36.86 -0.54
CA SER A 99 5.60 -37.76 0.32
C SER A 99 5.58 -37.30 1.77
N LYS A 100 4.75 -37.99 2.56
CA LYS A 100 4.84 -38.11 4.02
C LYS A 100 4.66 -36.81 4.81
N ILE A 101 3.41 -36.36 4.92
CA ILE A 101 2.95 -35.97 6.25
C ILE A 101 1.89 -36.97 6.69
N THR A 102 2.33 -38.07 7.28
CA THR A 102 1.51 -38.83 8.22
C THR A 102 1.36 -37.96 9.46
N GLN A 103 0.64 -36.83 9.36
CA GLN A 103 0.21 -36.10 10.55
C GLN A 103 -0.71 -37.06 11.27
N SER A 104 -0.41 -37.35 12.53
CA SER A 104 -1.39 -38.04 13.34
C SER A 104 -2.66 -37.18 13.33
N PRO A 105 -3.87 -37.76 13.31
CA PRO A 105 -5.12 -36.98 13.33
C PRO A 105 -5.18 -36.01 14.52
N ARG A 106 -4.39 -36.27 15.58
CA ARG A 106 -4.23 -35.41 16.75
C ARG A 106 -3.44 -34.13 16.46
N ASP A 107 -2.39 -34.19 15.63
CA ASP A 107 -1.60 -33.01 15.27
C ASP A 107 -2.41 -32.04 14.41
N VAL A 108 -3.20 -32.57 13.47
CA VAL A 108 -4.13 -31.77 12.64
C VAL A 108 -5.16 -31.04 13.51
N ALA A 109 -5.75 -31.74 14.48
CA ALA A 109 -6.69 -31.14 15.43
C ALA A 109 -6.02 -30.03 16.26
N PHE A 110 -4.80 -30.27 16.76
CA PHE A 110 -4.03 -29.29 17.52
C PHE A 110 -3.69 -28.03 16.72
N TYR A 111 -3.19 -28.16 15.48
CA TYR A 111 -2.93 -27.00 14.62
C TYR A 111 -4.21 -26.27 14.21
N SER A 112 -5.30 -27.01 13.98
CA SER A 112 -6.61 -26.39 13.70
C SER A 112 -7.14 -25.60 14.90
N LEU A 113 -6.85 -26.05 16.12
CA LEU A 113 -7.20 -25.36 17.36
C LEU A 113 -6.32 -24.13 17.56
N ALA A 114 -5.00 -24.26 17.35
CA ALA A 114 -4.05 -23.15 17.47
C ALA A 114 -4.37 -22.00 16.51
N THR A 115 -4.73 -22.32 15.26
CA THR A 115 -5.15 -21.30 14.27
C THR A 115 -6.48 -20.65 14.63
N GLN A 116 -7.44 -21.41 15.18
CA GLN A 116 -8.69 -20.85 15.70
C GLN A 116 -8.46 -19.92 16.89
N MET A 117 -7.52 -20.25 17.78
CA MET A 117 -7.12 -19.41 18.91
C MET A 117 -6.44 -18.12 18.44
N ASP A 118 -5.52 -18.22 17.47
CA ASP A 118 -4.86 -17.04 16.88
C ASP A 118 -5.88 -16.07 16.25
N LEU A 119 -6.86 -16.61 15.51
CA LEU A 119 -7.96 -15.81 14.98
C LEU A 119 -8.77 -15.12 16.09
N LEU A 120 -9.07 -15.85 17.18
CA LEU A 120 -9.86 -15.33 18.29
C LEU A 120 -9.14 -14.17 19.02
N VAL A 121 -7.83 -14.28 19.22
CA VAL A 121 -7.01 -13.24 19.87
C VAL A 121 -7.06 -11.92 19.08
N ASN A 122 -7.09 -12.00 17.76
CA ASN A 122 -7.14 -10.81 16.89
C ASN A 122 -8.55 -10.24 16.68
N THR A 123 -9.61 -10.92 17.15
CA THR A 123 -10.99 -10.53 16.86
C THR A 123 -11.50 -9.29 17.62
N PRO A 124 -11.19 -9.08 18.93
CA PRO A 124 -11.61 -7.89 19.66
C PRO A 124 -11.21 -6.57 18.98
N GLU A 125 -9.98 -6.48 18.46
CA GLU A 125 -9.49 -5.30 17.74
C GLU A 125 -10.27 -5.05 16.45
N LYS A 126 -10.54 -6.11 15.68
CA LYS A 126 -11.34 -6.01 14.45
C LYS A 126 -12.79 -5.60 14.74
N ILE A 127 -13.38 -6.08 15.83
CA ILE A 127 -14.72 -5.67 16.26
C ILE A 127 -14.72 -4.19 16.67
N TRP A 128 -13.72 -3.73 17.42
CA TRP A 128 -13.57 -2.31 17.77
C TRP A 128 -13.44 -1.42 16.54
N ASN A 129 -12.55 -1.76 15.60
CA ASN A 129 -12.37 -1.00 14.37
C ASN A 129 -13.66 -0.95 13.53
N ALA A 130 -14.43 -2.04 13.47
CA ALA A 130 -15.73 -2.06 12.80
C ALA A 130 -16.77 -1.18 13.53
N LEU A 131 -16.72 -1.11 14.86
CA LEU A 131 -17.59 -0.27 15.67
C LEU A 131 -17.30 1.23 15.45
N ASP A 132 -16.01 1.60 15.41
CA ASP A 132 -15.56 2.98 15.16
C ASP A 132 -15.92 3.47 13.75
N ASN A 133 -15.91 2.57 12.76
CA ASN A 133 -16.32 2.88 11.38
C ASN A 133 -17.85 2.88 11.15
N HIS A 134 -18.65 2.65 12.21
CA HIS A 134 -20.10 2.49 12.17
C HIS A 134 -20.59 1.30 11.30
N GLU A 135 -19.78 0.24 11.19
CA GLU A 135 -20.09 -0.98 10.43
C GLU A 135 -20.62 -2.10 11.35
N TYR A 136 -21.84 -1.90 11.86
CA TYR A 136 -22.44 -2.79 12.87
C TYR A 136 -22.68 -4.23 12.36
N LEU A 137 -22.95 -4.41 11.06
CA LEU A 137 -23.13 -5.74 10.47
C LEU A 137 -21.82 -6.55 10.47
N ASN A 138 -20.71 -5.91 10.09
CA ASN A 138 -19.38 -6.53 10.07
C ASN A 138 -18.96 -6.92 11.50
N ALA A 139 -19.15 -6.00 12.46
CA ALA A 139 -18.92 -6.27 13.88
C ALA A 139 -19.76 -7.47 14.38
N THR A 140 -21.02 -7.56 13.96
CA THR A 140 -21.91 -8.68 14.31
C THR A 140 -21.46 -10.01 13.73
N GLN A 141 -21.02 -10.03 12.47
CA GLN A 141 -20.50 -11.24 11.82
C GLN A 141 -19.24 -11.76 12.53
N LEU A 142 -18.30 -10.86 12.85
CA LEU A 142 -17.09 -11.20 13.61
C LEU A 142 -17.41 -11.73 15.01
N TYR A 143 -18.40 -11.13 15.69
CA TYR A 143 -18.88 -11.61 16.98
C TYR A 143 -19.50 -13.01 16.88
N MET A 144 -20.40 -13.24 15.92
CA MET A 144 -21.02 -14.56 15.71
C MET A 144 -20.00 -15.63 15.33
N PHE A 145 -19.02 -15.26 14.49
CA PHE A 145 -17.93 -16.14 14.11
C PHE A 145 -17.07 -16.53 15.33
N SER A 146 -16.74 -15.55 16.17
CA SER A 146 -16.02 -15.80 17.44
C SER A 146 -16.80 -16.72 18.35
N HIS A 147 -18.10 -16.45 18.55
CA HIS A 147 -18.98 -17.28 19.36
C HIS A 147 -19.05 -18.73 18.83
N HIS A 148 -19.14 -18.90 17.51
CA HIS A 148 -19.11 -20.21 16.89
C HIS A 148 -17.76 -20.91 17.08
N ILE A 149 -16.63 -20.20 16.92
CA ILE A 149 -15.30 -20.76 17.19
C ILE A 149 -15.20 -21.25 18.62
N VAL A 150 -15.56 -20.44 19.62
CA VAL A 150 -15.49 -20.84 21.03
C VAL A 150 -16.35 -22.08 21.28
N ASN A 151 -17.60 -22.10 20.80
CA ASN A 151 -18.48 -23.27 20.97
C ASN A 151 -17.95 -24.52 20.25
N LYS A 152 -17.40 -24.36 19.04
CA LYS A 152 -16.86 -25.48 18.25
C LYS A 152 -15.53 -25.98 18.81
N SER A 153 -14.63 -25.10 19.25
CA SER A 153 -13.37 -25.48 19.88
C SER A 153 -13.63 -26.25 21.17
N LEU A 154 -14.60 -25.81 21.98
CA LEU A 154 -15.06 -26.54 23.16
C LEU A 154 -15.61 -27.93 22.78
N ASN A 155 -16.43 -28.05 21.72
CA ASN A 155 -16.97 -29.34 21.28
C ASN A 155 -15.93 -30.30 20.68
N ILE A 156 -14.94 -29.80 19.94
CA ILE A 156 -13.88 -30.64 19.34
C ILE A 156 -13.01 -31.26 20.44
N LEU A 157 -12.71 -30.51 21.50
CA LEU A 157 -11.92 -30.97 22.64
C LEU A 157 -12.67 -31.93 23.57
N VAL A 158 -14.01 -31.88 23.59
CA VAL A 158 -14.87 -32.79 24.36
C VAL A 158 -15.03 -34.17 23.70
N ASN A 159 -14.82 -34.28 22.39
CA ASN A 159 -14.96 -35.55 21.65
C ASN A 159 -13.71 -36.43 21.64
N ASP A 160 -12.65 -36.08 22.39
CA ASP A 160 -11.51 -36.97 22.58
C ASP A 160 -11.95 -38.16 23.47
N PRO A 161 -11.64 -39.43 23.09
CA PRO A 161 -12.21 -40.63 23.73
C PRO A 161 -11.70 -40.94 25.14
N LYS A 162 -11.05 -39.98 25.82
CA LYS A 162 -10.80 -40.04 27.27
C LYS A 162 -11.77 -39.07 27.96
N PRO A 163 -12.79 -39.58 28.68
CA PRO A 163 -13.76 -38.74 29.35
C PRO A 163 -13.12 -38.18 30.62
N SER A 164 -12.52 -37.00 30.50
CA SER A 164 -12.20 -36.17 31.65
C SER A 164 -12.67 -34.75 31.32
N ASN A 165 -13.90 -34.47 31.77
CA ASN A 165 -14.49 -33.19 32.09
C ASN A 165 -14.15 -31.99 31.18
N SER A 166 -15.18 -31.33 30.67
CA SER A 166 -15.13 -29.99 30.07
C SER A 166 -14.40 -28.92 30.91
N GLN A 167 -14.14 -29.17 32.20
CA GLN A 167 -13.31 -28.35 33.08
C GLN A 167 -11.80 -28.39 32.77
N ASP A 168 -11.27 -29.50 32.22
CA ASP A 168 -9.85 -29.63 31.89
C ASP A 168 -9.44 -28.81 30.65
N VAL A 169 -10.43 -28.45 29.82
CA VAL A 169 -10.24 -27.60 28.63
C VAL A 169 -9.95 -26.15 29.03
N TYR A 170 -10.72 -25.61 29.98
CA TYR A 170 -10.48 -24.27 30.52
C TYR A 170 -9.18 -24.21 31.34
N ALA A 171 -8.80 -25.32 31.97
CA ALA A 171 -7.50 -25.43 32.65
C ALA A 171 -6.32 -25.49 31.66
N SER A 172 -6.50 -26.16 30.50
CA SER A 172 -5.48 -26.26 29.46
C SER A 172 -5.32 -24.96 28.66
N PHE A 173 -6.40 -24.19 28.50
CA PHE A 173 -6.40 -22.95 27.71
C PHE A 173 -7.18 -21.82 28.41
N PRO A 174 -6.63 -21.23 29.50
CA PRO A 174 -7.27 -20.11 30.21
C PRO A 174 -7.44 -18.86 29.32
N VAL A 175 -6.62 -18.74 28.27
CA VAL A 175 -6.70 -17.69 27.26
C VAL A 175 -8.08 -17.66 26.61
N LEU A 176 -8.72 -18.81 26.36
CA LEU A 176 -10.02 -18.88 25.70
C LEU A 176 -11.11 -18.19 26.54
N HIS A 177 -11.12 -18.41 27.85
CA HIS A 177 -12.07 -17.79 28.77
C HIS A 177 -11.85 -16.27 28.84
N HIS A 178 -10.60 -15.83 28.94
CA HIS A 178 -10.26 -14.42 28.98
C HIS A 178 -10.69 -13.69 27.69
N GLN A 179 -10.39 -14.29 26.52
CA GLN A 179 -10.77 -13.70 25.24
C GLN A 179 -12.28 -13.71 25.02
N TRP A 180 -12.98 -14.78 25.43
CA TRP A 180 -14.44 -14.80 25.36
C TRP A 180 -15.08 -13.76 26.28
N ALA A 181 -14.57 -13.58 27.51
CA ALA A 181 -15.06 -12.54 28.41
C ALA A 181 -14.93 -11.15 27.76
N ALA A 182 -13.78 -10.84 27.17
CA ALA A 182 -13.57 -9.61 26.42
C ALA A 182 -14.54 -9.46 25.24
N ILE A 183 -14.76 -10.54 24.46
CA ILE A 183 -15.65 -10.51 23.28
C ILE A 183 -17.13 -10.39 23.67
N SER A 184 -17.53 -11.00 24.78
CA SER A 184 -18.93 -11.08 25.22
C SER A 184 -19.57 -9.69 25.43
N HIS A 185 -18.78 -8.72 25.90
CA HIS A 185 -19.23 -7.36 26.15
C HIS A 185 -19.60 -6.61 24.86
N PHE A 186 -18.95 -6.92 23.73
CA PHE A 186 -19.23 -6.24 22.45
C PHE A 186 -20.65 -6.45 21.98
N LYS A 187 -21.34 -7.54 22.33
CA LYS A 187 -22.75 -7.73 21.99
C LYS A 187 -23.58 -6.52 22.40
N THR A 188 -23.41 -6.06 23.63
CA THR A 188 -24.17 -4.92 24.17
C THR A 188 -23.76 -3.59 23.52
N SER A 189 -22.48 -3.41 23.21
CA SER A 189 -21.98 -2.20 22.54
C SER A 189 -22.45 -2.12 21.09
N ILE A 190 -22.45 -3.25 20.36
CA ILE A 190 -22.96 -3.32 18.99
C ILE A 190 -24.46 -3.04 18.97
N LEU A 191 -25.24 -3.63 19.88
CA LEU A 191 -26.69 -3.37 19.98
C LEU A 191 -26.98 -1.89 20.25
N LYS A 192 -26.35 -1.30 21.28
CA LYS A 192 -26.54 0.13 21.60
C LYS A 192 -26.09 1.05 20.46
N GLY A 193 -24.98 0.71 19.80
CA GLY A 193 -24.49 1.45 18.65
C GLY A 193 -25.44 1.37 17.45
N ALA A 194 -25.97 0.19 17.16
CA ALA A 194 -26.96 -0.01 16.11
C ALA A 194 -28.28 0.74 16.41
N GLU A 195 -28.77 0.71 17.66
CA GLU A 195 -29.94 1.49 18.08
C GLU A 195 -29.73 3.00 17.97
N TYR A 196 -28.54 3.49 18.31
CA TYR A 196 -28.20 4.90 18.15
C TYR A 196 -28.16 5.31 16.67
N SER A 197 -27.53 4.47 15.84
CA SER A 197 -27.48 4.65 14.38
C SER A 197 -28.87 4.74 13.74
N LEU A 198 -29.85 3.99 14.25
CA LEU A 198 -31.24 4.03 13.76
C LEU A 198 -31.99 5.34 14.09
N LYS A 199 -31.56 6.08 15.11
CA LYS A 199 -32.16 7.37 15.48
C LYS A 199 -31.70 8.50 14.55
N ASP A 200 -30.54 8.35 13.91
CA ASP A 200 -30.04 9.32 12.95
C ASP A 200 -30.84 9.27 11.64
N LYS A 201 -31.41 10.41 11.25
CA LYS A 201 -32.23 10.56 10.04
C LYS A 201 -31.40 10.82 8.79
N THR A 202 -30.10 11.08 8.94
CA THR A 202 -29.20 11.47 7.84
C THR A 202 -28.41 10.30 7.25
N LEU A 203 -28.58 9.10 7.80
CA LEU A 203 -27.82 7.91 7.43
C LEU A 203 -28.24 7.35 6.04
N PRO A 204 -27.29 6.88 5.20
CA PRO A 204 -27.63 6.19 3.96
C PRO A 204 -28.40 4.89 4.21
N ASP A 205 -29.35 4.57 3.33
CA ASP A 205 -30.22 3.38 3.41
C ASP A 205 -29.43 2.07 3.60
N LYS A 206 -28.26 1.95 2.97
CA LYS A 206 -27.38 0.79 3.12
C LYS A 206 -26.94 0.57 4.58
N LYS A 207 -26.43 1.62 5.24
CA LYS A 207 -25.97 1.54 6.63
C LYS A 207 -27.13 1.30 7.60
N LEU A 208 -28.31 1.84 7.28
CA LEU A 208 -29.52 1.58 8.04
C LEU A 208 -29.93 0.10 7.97
N CYS A 209 -29.92 -0.51 6.78
CA CYS A 209 -30.19 -1.94 6.61
C CYS A 209 -29.15 -2.79 7.36
N GLU A 210 -27.88 -2.40 7.32
CA GLU A 210 -26.81 -3.09 8.06
C GLU A 210 -27.03 -3.02 9.59
N SER A 211 -27.44 -1.86 10.13
CA SER A 211 -27.82 -1.72 11.54
C SER A 211 -29.04 -2.58 11.90
N LEU A 212 -30.08 -2.63 11.05
CA LEU A 212 -31.25 -3.50 11.30
C LEU A 212 -30.88 -5.00 11.26
N CYS A 213 -30.06 -5.40 10.29
CA CYS A 213 -29.57 -6.77 10.20
C CYS A 213 -28.75 -7.15 11.43
N SER A 214 -27.91 -6.24 11.94
CA SER A 214 -27.16 -6.48 13.18
C SER A 214 -28.05 -6.73 14.39
N LEU A 215 -29.14 -5.96 14.53
CA LEU A 215 -30.14 -6.12 15.58
C LEU A 215 -30.90 -7.45 15.44
N ALA A 216 -31.35 -7.79 14.23
CA ALA A 216 -32.05 -9.03 13.95
C ALA A 216 -31.21 -10.26 14.31
N LEU A 217 -29.91 -10.24 13.96
CA LEU A 217 -28.99 -11.36 14.16
C LEU A 217 -28.56 -11.54 15.63
N LEU A 218 -28.33 -10.45 16.37
CA LEU A 218 -27.85 -10.53 17.76
C LEU A 218 -28.96 -10.77 18.79
N ASP A 219 -30.15 -10.27 18.53
CA ASP A 219 -31.27 -10.31 19.47
C ASP A 219 -32.30 -11.42 19.14
N ASN A 220 -32.03 -12.23 18.11
CA ASN A 220 -32.94 -13.25 17.57
C ASN A 220 -34.37 -12.73 17.36
N CYS A 221 -34.50 -11.43 17.09
CA CYS A 221 -35.80 -10.78 16.98
C CYS A 221 -36.46 -11.18 15.67
N SER A 222 -37.77 -11.40 15.72
CA SER A 222 -38.56 -11.54 14.49
C SER A 222 -38.45 -10.26 13.66
N PRO A 223 -38.50 -10.33 12.32
CA PRO A 223 -38.46 -9.14 11.47
C PRO A 223 -39.48 -8.07 11.89
N ARG A 224 -40.65 -8.50 12.38
CA ARG A 224 -41.71 -7.61 12.90
C ARG A 224 -41.27 -6.80 14.12
N GLN A 225 -40.51 -7.39 15.03
CA GLN A 225 -39.96 -6.69 16.21
C GLN A 225 -38.89 -5.68 15.80
N VAL A 226 -38.03 -6.03 14.84
CA VAL A 226 -37.00 -5.12 14.30
C VAL A 226 -37.62 -3.94 13.56
N PHE A 227 -38.72 -4.16 12.82
CA PHE A 227 -39.48 -3.06 12.23
C PHE A 227 -40.16 -2.19 13.29
N ALA A 228 -40.70 -2.79 14.35
CA ALA A 228 -41.29 -2.04 15.46
C ALA A 228 -40.26 -1.18 16.20
N THR A 229 -39.04 -1.68 16.42
CA THR A 229 -37.95 -0.90 17.04
C THR A 229 -37.50 0.26 16.14
N LEU A 230 -37.46 0.07 14.82
CA LEU A 230 -37.21 1.16 13.87
C LEU A 230 -38.31 2.24 13.94
N LEU A 231 -39.58 1.84 13.98
CA LEU A 231 -40.71 2.77 14.06
C LEU A 231 -40.71 3.54 15.39
N LEU A 232 -40.31 2.89 16.50
CA LEU A 232 -40.15 3.53 17.79
C LEU A 232 -38.94 4.48 17.84
N ALA A 233 -37.83 4.13 17.19
CA ALA A 233 -36.62 4.96 17.17
C ALA A 233 -36.78 6.26 16.34
N ARG A 234 -37.72 6.28 15.39
CA ARG A 234 -37.95 7.40 14.48
C ARG A 234 -39.16 8.29 14.83
N LYS A 235 -39.90 7.94 15.87
CA LYS A 235 -41.02 8.74 16.40
C LYS A 235 -40.48 9.89 17.25
#